data_AF-A0A1V4VW59-F1
#
_entry.id   AF-A0A1V4VW59-F1
#
_cell.length_a   1.000
_cell.length_b   1.000
_cell.length_c   1.000
_cell.angle_alpha   90.00
_cell.angle_beta   90.00
_cell.angle_gamma   90.00
#
_symmetry.space_group_name_H-M   'P 1'
#
loop_
_entity.id
_entity.type
_entity.pdbx_description
1 polymer ?
#
loop_
_entity_poly.entity_id
_entity_poly.type
_entity_poly.pdbx_seq_one_letter_code
_entity_poly.pdbx_strand_id
1 'polypeptide(L)'
;MLNYKKPAFWASVLAAVVVAAVGLSLVVSKQMAATPDNLSNQNAGLNPISESLSGIPETAYHTEYNTVKIEYLSDMMGFKSAREFETTVYNTVAYIDSMLRTSQTPAEEDDLNNNHTNQYTIKLSNEIGGYSCTLYYDTLYGKAYILKDGGLYETGTDFARYIDSFLEHTSITLNKDKTEAAALFKTYGWTLDYQINAMKNKLNDINVLSGFNPNAYYFAYNNELSKDIGLDMSGYSNAAGIDVEIYRIHESMPQEFYPIQNGRGIVVRNGEKIIGAFISAGRHRTFNACSLKGNRFEKVTGQTLDEWLAGMIKADSTEEGLSRLEPEQVIEKYFTALDNKDAKTAGYCISKKTLLGNLTSNMQNEELFNERIVLPLADVDIGAKSSLDNLKSAKLLKVDLINEPDQNVKNFRVIVNLQYNKVRSISSGEQFWDCRMVYESPQTGWKIEGFGH
;
A
#
# COMPACT_ATOMS: atom_id res chain seq x y z
N MET A 1 -33.81 13.58 -33.47
CA MET A 1 -33.77 14.36 -32.22
C MET A 1 -33.37 13.40 -31.10
N LEU A 2 -32.27 13.74 -30.41
CA LEU A 2 -31.71 13.14 -29.18
C LEU A 2 -31.40 11.63 -29.12
N ASN A 3 -30.20 11.29 -29.60
CA ASN A 3 -29.42 10.15 -29.14
C ASN A 3 -28.67 10.54 -27.86
N TYR A 4 -29.02 9.95 -26.71
CA TYR A 4 -28.21 10.06 -25.49
C TYR A 4 -27.15 8.96 -25.48
N LYS A 5 -25.89 9.36 -25.67
CA LYS A 5 -24.70 8.55 -25.41
C LYS A 5 -24.56 8.35 -23.89
N LYS A 6 -24.23 7.12 -23.48
CA LYS A 6 -23.87 6.75 -22.11
C LYS A 6 -22.70 7.62 -21.61
N PRO A 7 -22.72 8.15 -20.37
CA PRO A 7 -21.53 8.73 -19.76
C PRO A 7 -20.62 7.60 -19.26
N ALA A 8 -19.36 7.62 -19.69
CA ALA A 8 -18.24 6.92 -19.08
C ALA A 8 -17.52 7.94 -18.20
N PHE A 9 -17.47 7.75 -16.88
CA PHE A 9 -16.71 8.55 -15.88
C PHE A 9 -17.18 8.13 -14.46
N TRP A 10 -16.41 8.03 -13.37
CA TRP A 10 -15.05 8.43 -12.96
C TRP A 10 -14.55 7.42 -11.90
N ALA A 11 -13.29 6.98 -11.96
CA ALA A 11 -12.56 6.44 -10.82
C ALA A 11 -11.06 6.66 -11.05
N SER A 12 -10.63 7.93 -11.05
CA SER A 12 -9.21 8.31 -11.01
C SER A 12 -9.12 9.77 -10.59
N VAL A 13 -8.09 10.09 -9.78
CA VAL A 13 -7.68 11.42 -9.30
C VAL A 13 -8.30 11.87 -7.98
N LEU A 14 -7.60 11.59 -6.88
CA LEU A 14 -7.11 12.61 -5.93
C LEU A 14 -6.22 11.97 -4.86
N ALA A 15 -4.91 12.06 -5.06
CA ALA A 15 -3.95 12.06 -3.95
C ALA A 15 -3.23 13.41 -3.99
N ALA A 16 -3.97 14.46 -3.67
CA ALA A 16 -3.39 15.76 -3.35
C ALA A 16 -2.79 15.67 -1.94
N VAL A 17 -1.47 15.85 -1.84
CA VAL A 17 -0.80 16.14 -0.58
C VAL A 17 -1.16 17.59 -0.22
N VAL A 18 -2.04 17.77 0.76
CA VAL A 18 -2.22 19.07 1.43
C VAL A 18 -1.36 19.04 2.70
N VAL A 19 -0.17 19.62 2.61
CA VAL A 19 0.55 20.13 3.78
C VAL A 19 0.09 21.57 3.95
N ALA A 20 -0.75 21.83 4.94
CA ALA A 20 -1.09 23.18 5.38
C ALA A 20 -0.58 23.39 6.80
N ALA A 21 0.22 24.44 6.94
CA ALA A 21 0.94 24.86 8.12
C ALA A 21 0.03 25.13 9.34
N VAL A 22 0.50 24.69 10.51
CA VAL A 22 0.31 25.46 11.75
C VAL A 22 1.70 25.72 12.33
N GLY A 23 2.31 26.79 11.84
CA GLY A 23 3.49 27.40 12.43
C GLY A 23 3.17 28.85 12.73
N LEU A 24 2.91 29.16 14.00
CA LEU A 24 3.52 30.25 14.78
C LEU A 24 2.63 30.65 15.95
N SER A 25 3.06 30.25 17.15
CA SER A 25 3.07 31.14 18.31
C SER A 25 4.33 30.85 19.10
N LEU A 26 5.32 31.69 18.81
CA LEU A 26 6.58 31.99 19.47
C LEU A 26 6.78 31.55 20.94
N VAL A 27 7.94 30.91 21.16
CA VAL A 27 9.02 31.31 22.08
C VAL A 27 8.59 32.05 23.36
N VAL A 28 8.84 31.43 24.53
CA VAL A 28 9.70 31.93 25.63
C VAL A 28 9.74 30.88 26.74
N SER A 29 10.94 30.35 26.99
CA SER A 29 11.59 30.18 28.31
C SER A 29 12.39 28.86 28.43
N LYS A 30 13.70 29.06 28.55
CA LYS A 30 14.69 28.09 29.03
C LYS A 30 14.56 27.94 30.56
N GLN A 31 14.93 26.74 31.03
CA GLN A 31 15.33 26.37 32.39
C GLN A 31 14.24 26.34 33.47
N MET A 32 13.91 25.13 33.95
CA MET A 32 14.31 24.65 35.27
C MET A 32 14.05 23.15 35.41
N ALA A 33 14.97 22.48 36.10
CA ALA A 33 14.93 21.07 36.44
C ALA A 33 14.01 20.78 37.64
N ALA A 34 13.68 19.49 37.77
CA ALA A 34 13.31 18.76 38.99
C ALA A 34 11.80 18.59 39.35
N THR A 35 11.39 17.31 39.22
CA THR A 35 10.52 16.52 40.12
C THR A 35 9.02 16.44 39.80
N PRO A 36 8.40 15.23 39.89
CA PRO A 36 7.13 14.91 39.27
C PRO A 36 5.95 15.04 40.25
N ASP A 37 4.75 15.32 39.74
CA ASP A 37 3.52 14.64 40.15
C ASP A 37 2.31 15.10 39.32
N ASN A 38 1.47 14.10 39.03
CA ASN A 38 0.02 14.14 38.79
C ASN A 38 -0.59 15.32 38.02
N LEU A 39 -1.09 15.02 36.82
CA LEU A 39 -2.35 15.58 36.34
C LEU A 39 -3.12 14.56 35.50
N SER A 40 -4.33 14.30 35.98
CA SER A 40 -5.30 13.29 35.57
C SER A 40 -6.10 13.69 34.33
N ASN A 41 -6.41 12.67 33.54
CA ASN A 41 -7.69 12.42 32.85
C ASN A 41 -8.41 13.58 32.17
N GLN A 42 -8.19 13.71 30.86
CA GLN A 42 -9.26 13.90 29.87
C GLN A 42 -8.90 13.17 28.57
N ASN A 43 -9.12 11.85 28.54
CA ASN A 43 -9.19 11.07 27.30
C ASN A 43 -10.63 10.56 27.16
N ALA A 44 -11.41 11.22 26.30
CA ALA A 44 -12.66 10.67 25.80
C ALA A 44 -12.31 9.54 24.81
N GLY A 45 -12.80 8.34 25.11
CA GLY A 45 -12.32 7.08 24.57
C GLY A 45 -12.74 6.82 23.13
N LEU A 46 -11.75 6.50 22.31
CA LEU A 46 -11.89 5.53 21.23
C LEU A 46 -11.14 4.29 21.72
N ASN A 47 -11.88 3.33 22.29
CA ASN A 47 -11.35 1.99 22.54
C ASN A 47 -11.53 1.21 21.25
N PRO A 48 -10.48 0.90 20.46
CA PRO A 48 -10.59 -0.19 19.52
C PRO A 48 -10.66 -1.48 20.35
N ILE A 49 -11.79 -2.17 20.27
CA ILE A 49 -11.89 -3.58 20.70
C ILE A 49 -11.02 -4.36 19.70
N SER A 50 -9.71 -4.42 19.96
CA SER A 50 -8.77 -5.28 19.26
C SER A 50 -8.82 -6.63 19.95
N GLU A 51 -9.75 -7.49 19.52
CA GLU A 51 -9.73 -8.90 19.90
C GLU A 51 -8.74 -9.62 18.99
N SER A 52 -7.52 -9.81 19.51
CA SER A 52 -6.49 -10.61 18.86
C SER A 52 -6.85 -12.10 18.93
N LEU A 53 -6.65 -12.82 17.83
CA LEU A 53 -6.86 -14.27 17.73
C LEU A 53 -5.78 -15.09 18.47
N SER A 54 -4.70 -14.46 18.94
CA SER A 54 -3.46 -15.16 19.30
C SER A 54 -3.31 -15.54 20.78
N GLY A 55 -4.40 -15.59 21.54
CA GLY A 55 -4.42 -16.07 22.93
C GLY A 55 -5.40 -17.21 23.22
N ILE A 56 -6.31 -17.55 22.29
CA ILE A 56 -7.39 -18.47 22.59
C ILE A 56 -7.08 -19.86 21.98
N PRO A 57 -7.10 -20.95 22.77
CA PRO A 57 -6.84 -22.31 22.26
C PRO A 57 -7.79 -22.67 21.09
N GLU A 58 -7.47 -23.74 20.32
CA GLU A 58 -8.29 -24.35 19.23
C GLU A 58 -9.78 -24.60 19.61
N THR A 59 -10.19 -24.30 20.85
CA THR A 59 -11.53 -24.37 21.44
C THR A 59 -12.20 -22.99 21.67
N ALA A 60 -11.71 -21.90 21.08
CA ALA A 60 -12.15 -20.53 21.35
C ALA A 60 -13.60 -20.24 20.96
N TYR A 61 -13.96 -20.70 19.77
CA TYR A 61 -15.22 -20.39 19.13
C TYR A 61 -15.94 -21.69 18.82
N HIS A 62 -17.18 -21.78 19.29
CA HIS A 62 -18.07 -22.87 18.95
C HIS A 62 -19.12 -22.36 17.96
N THR A 63 -19.38 -23.14 16.93
CA THR A 63 -20.46 -22.90 15.99
C THR A 63 -21.19 -24.19 15.70
N GLU A 64 -22.50 -24.08 15.51
CA GLU A 64 -23.35 -25.16 14.99
C GLU A 64 -23.44 -25.13 13.46
N TYR A 65 -22.88 -24.11 12.81
CA TYR A 65 -22.90 -23.95 11.37
C TYR A 65 -21.70 -24.64 10.71
N ASN A 66 -21.94 -25.22 9.53
CA ASN A 66 -20.93 -25.92 8.74
C ASN A 66 -20.33 -25.02 7.66
N THR A 67 -21.08 -24.03 7.20
CA THR A 67 -20.74 -23.21 6.04
C THR A 67 -21.03 -21.74 6.32
N VAL A 68 -20.21 -20.87 5.75
CA VAL A 68 -20.49 -19.44 5.62
C VAL A 68 -20.41 -19.03 4.14
N LYS A 69 -21.39 -18.26 3.70
CA LYS A 69 -21.41 -17.58 2.39
C LYS A 69 -21.49 -16.08 2.58
N ILE A 70 -20.63 -15.33 1.90
CA ILE A 70 -20.56 -13.87 1.90
C ILE A 70 -20.90 -13.41 0.48
N GLU A 71 -21.83 -12.48 0.33
CA GLU A 71 -22.23 -11.89 -0.95
C GLU A 71 -22.10 -10.38 -0.89
N TYR A 72 -21.39 -9.77 -1.85
CA TYR A 72 -21.26 -8.33 -1.99
C TYR A 72 -22.44 -7.75 -2.78
N LEU A 73 -23.08 -6.73 -2.22
CA LEU A 73 -24.32 -6.17 -2.75
C LEU A 73 -24.15 -4.79 -3.41
N SER A 74 -23.08 -4.06 -3.12
CA SER A 74 -22.87 -2.73 -3.69
C SER A 74 -22.47 -2.78 -5.18
N ASP A 75 -22.88 -1.77 -5.94
CA ASP A 75 -22.68 -1.72 -7.39
C ASP A 75 -21.19 -1.61 -7.79
N MET A 76 -20.43 -0.81 -7.05
CA MET A 76 -19.01 -0.58 -7.32
C MET A 76 -18.16 -1.71 -6.71
N MET A 77 -17.59 -2.56 -7.54
CA MET A 77 -16.73 -3.65 -7.07
C MET A 77 -15.37 -3.17 -6.54
N GLY A 78 -14.91 -1.99 -6.94
CA GLY A 78 -13.59 -1.50 -6.57
C GLY A 78 -12.50 -2.50 -6.96
N PHE A 79 -11.71 -2.94 -5.99
CA PHE A 79 -10.64 -3.93 -6.16
C PHE A 79 -11.06 -5.38 -5.84
N LYS A 80 -12.36 -5.63 -5.63
CA LYS A 80 -12.84 -7.00 -5.40
C LYS A 80 -12.70 -7.83 -6.67
N SER A 81 -12.17 -9.03 -6.53
CA SER A 81 -12.07 -10.01 -7.62
C SER A 81 -13.32 -10.88 -7.75
N ALA A 82 -14.15 -10.95 -6.71
CA ALA A 82 -15.37 -11.74 -6.68
C ALA A 82 -16.54 -11.00 -6.03
N ARG A 83 -17.77 -11.40 -6.36
CA ARG A 83 -18.99 -10.93 -5.70
C ARG A 83 -19.47 -11.84 -4.58
N GLU A 84 -18.96 -13.06 -4.54
CA GLU A 84 -19.32 -14.03 -3.51
C GLU A 84 -18.11 -14.83 -3.06
N PHE A 85 -18.16 -15.29 -1.82
CA PHE A 85 -17.19 -16.17 -1.20
C PHE A 85 -17.92 -17.20 -0.34
N GLU A 86 -17.49 -18.45 -0.37
CA GLU A 86 -18.07 -19.52 0.43
C GLU A 86 -16.96 -20.43 0.99
N THR A 87 -17.10 -20.84 2.26
CA THR A 87 -16.16 -21.76 2.89
C THR A 87 -16.82 -22.64 3.94
N THR A 88 -16.24 -23.81 4.14
CA THR A 88 -16.58 -24.78 5.19
C THR A 88 -15.48 -24.92 6.24
N VAL A 89 -14.45 -24.06 6.19
CA VAL A 89 -13.35 -24.10 7.15
C VAL A 89 -13.85 -23.68 8.53
N TYR A 90 -13.88 -24.65 9.46
CA TYR A 90 -14.49 -24.50 10.78
C TYR A 90 -14.06 -23.23 11.51
N ASN A 91 -12.76 -22.94 11.60
CA ASN A 91 -12.26 -21.76 12.33
C ASN A 91 -12.79 -20.45 11.74
N THR A 92 -12.89 -20.34 10.41
CA THR A 92 -13.46 -19.17 9.74
C THR A 92 -14.96 -19.05 10.02
N VAL A 93 -15.71 -20.15 9.90
CA VAL A 93 -17.15 -20.17 10.17
C VAL A 93 -17.43 -19.81 11.63
N ALA A 94 -16.69 -20.41 12.57
CA ALA A 94 -16.85 -20.21 14.00
C ALA A 94 -16.52 -18.78 14.44
N TYR A 95 -15.47 -18.19 13.87
CA TYR A 95 -15.11 -16.80 14.14
C TYR A 95 -16.21 -15.84 13.66
N ILE A 96 -16.68 -16.00 12.41
CA ILE A 96 -17.74 -15.12 11.86
C ILE A 96 -19.00 -15.25 12.71
N ASP A 97 -19.46 -16.46 13.01
CA ASP A 97 -20.62 -16.71 13.87
C ASP A 97 -20.46 -16.06 15.26
N SER A 98 -19.28 -16.16 15.87
CA SER A 98 -18.98 -15.51 17.14
C SER A 98 -19.15 -13.98 17.06
N MET A 99 -18.56 -13.34 16.04
CA MET A 99 -18.65 -11.88 15.86
C MET A 99 -20.08 -11.40 15.61
N LEU A 100 -20.87 -12.19 14.88
CA LEU A 100 -22.29 -11.89 14.68
C LEU A 100 -23.07 -11.97 15.99
N ARG A 101 -22.76 -12.91 16.90
CA ARG A 101 -23.43 -13.04 18.20
C ARG A 101 -23.04 -11.95 19.20
N THR A 102 -21.78 -11.51 19.20
CA THR A 102 -21.28 -10.50 20.16
C THR A 102 -21.69 -9.08 19.81
N SER A 103 -21.96 -8.79 18.53
CA SER A 103 -22.43 -7.47 18.08
C SER A 103 -23.87 -7.20 18.56
N GLN A 104 -24.02 -6.57 19.73
CA GLN A 104 -25.32 -6.36 20.41
C GLN A 104 -25.62 -4.91 20.75
N THR A 105 -24.68 -3.98 20.54
CA THR A 105 -24.88 -2.54 20.81
C THR A 105 -25.82 -1.96 19.77
N PRO A 106 -27.04 -1.52 20.12
CA PRO A 106 -27.97 -0.92 19.15
C PRO A 106 -27.39 0.36 18.54
N ALA A 107 -27.66 0.57 17.26
CA ALA A 107 -27.20 1.74 16.51
C ALA A 107 -28.37 2.43 15.80
N GLU A 108 -28.22 3.73 15.57
CA GLU A 108 -29.06 4.53 14.68
C GLU A 108 -28.13 5.23 13.68
N GLU A 109 -28.38 5.06 12.37
CA GLU A 109 -27.63 5.71 11.30
C GLU A 109 -28.62 6.11 10.21
N ASP A 110 -28.59 7.39 9.82
CA ASP A 110 -29.65 8.00 8.99
C ASP A 110 -29.55 7.58 7.52
N ASP A 111 -28.33 7.29 7.03
CA ASP A 111 -28.09 6.90 5.63
C ASP A 111 -27.01 5.83 5.50
N LEU A 112 -27.46 4.57 5.38
CA LEU A 112 -26.62 3.41 5.07
C LEU A 112 -26.48 3.14 3.55
N ASN A 113 -27.24 3.84 2.71
CA ASN A 113 -27.32 3.65 1.26
C ASN A 113 -26.59 4.77 0.51
N ASN A 114 -25.37 5.05 0.94
CA ASN A 114 -24.50 6.08 0.36
C ASN A 114 -23.39 5.45 -0.51
N ASN A 115 -22.56 6.29 -1.14
CA ASN A 115 -21.51 5.85 -2.07
C ASN A 115 -20.19 5.40 -1.40
N HIS A 116 -20.09 5.48 -0.08
CA HIS A 116 -18.90 5.08 0.69
C HIS A 116 -19.15 3.89 1.63
N THR A 117 -20.38 3.39 1.69
CA THR A 117 -20.80 2.25 2.50
C THR A 117 -20.98 1.01 1.65
N ASN A 118 -20.12 0.03 1.88
CA ASN A 118 -20.21 -1.28 1.26
C ASN A 118 -21.24 -2.15 1.98
N GLN A 119 -21.97 -2.97 1.21
CA GLN A 119 -23.01 -3.85 1.75
C GLN A 119 -22.70 -5.31 1.43
N TYR A 120 -22.89 -6.18 2.43
CA TYR A 120 -22.64 -7.61 2.32
C TYR A 120 -23.80 -8.39 2.93
N THR A 121 -24.21 -9.49 2.32
CA THR A 121 -25.03 -10.51 2.98
C THR A 121 -24.11 -11.60 3.52
N ILE A 122 -24.26 -11.96 4.79
CA ILE A 122 -23.57 -13.08 5.42
C ILE A 122 -24.60 -14.16 5.74
N LYS A 123 -24.42 -15.36 5.21
CA LYS A 123 -25.29 -16.52 5.41
C LYS A 123 -24.50 -17.64 6.08
N LEU A 124 -24.93 -18.06 7.26
CA LEU A 124 -24.44 -19.24 7.95
C LEU A 124 -25.43 -20.38 7.74
N SER A 125 -24.96 -21.60 7.50
CA SER A 125 -25.84 -22.76 7.29
C SER A 125 -25.27 -24.06 7.82
N ASN A 126 -26.17 -24.97 8.22
CA ASN A 126 -25.91 -26.37 8.49
C ASN A 126 -27.02 -27.24 7.85
N GLU A 127 -27.06 -28.53 8.17
CA GLU A 127 -28.06 -29.46 7.61
C GLU A 127 -29.50 -29.19 8.09
N ILE A 128 -29.68 -28.47 9.19
CA ILE A 128 -30.95 -28.33 9.91
C ILE A 128 -31.56 -26.93 9.69
N GLY A 129 -30.74 -25.92 9.38
CA GLY A 129 -31.19 -24.55 9.15
C GLY A 129 -30.06 -23.59 8.80
N GLY A 130 -30.36 -22.30 8.85
CA GLY A 130 -29.38 -21.25 8.59
C GLY A 130 -29.77 -19.90 9.18
N TYR A 131 -28.79 -19.01 9.21
CA TYR A 131 -28.90 -17.64 9.69
C TYR A 131 -28.40 -16.68 8.61
N SER A 132 -29.03 -15.51 8.50
CA SER A 132 -28.63 -14.50 7.52
C SER A 132 -28.73 -13.11 8.11
N CYS A 133 -27.73 -12.28 7.85
CA CYS A 133 -27.72 -10.86 8.23
C CYS A 133 -27.06 -10.00 7.13
N THR A 134 -27.23 -8.69 7.23
CA THR A 134 -26.55 -7.73 6.36
C THR A 134 -25.48 -6.98 7.13
N LEU A 135 -24.27 -6.89 6.58
CA LEU A 135 -23.18 -6.06 7.08
C LEU A 135 -23.09 -4.79 6.22
N TYR A 136 -22.99 -3.64 6.89
CA TYR A 136 -22.68 -2.34 6.31
C TYR A 136 -21.27 -1.93 6.75
N TYR A 137 -20.42 -1.54 5.81
CA TYR A 137 -19.06 -1.09 6.10
C TYR A 137 -18.80 0.28 5.46
N ASP A 138 -18.80 1.31 6.30
CA ASP A 138 -18.46 2.67 5.90
C ASP A 138 -16.94 2.83 5.83
N THR A 139 -16.43 2.83 4.61
CA THR A 139 -14.99 2.91 4.32
C THR A 139 -14.41 4.32 4.46
N LEU A 140 -15.27 5.34 4.49
CA LEU A 140 -14.83 6.74 4.60
C LEU A 140 -14.69 7.16 6.05
N TYR A 141 -15.65 6.81 6.90
CA TYR A 141 -15.67 7.20 8.31
C TYR A 141 -15.21 6.10 9.27
N GLY A 142 -14.92 4.90 8.75
CA GLY A 142 -14.42 3.79 9.57
C GLY A 142 -15.48 3.34 10.58
N LYS A 143 -16.69 3.05 10.09
CA LYS A 143 -17.78 2.50 10.90
C LYS A 143 -18.32 1.22 10.27
N ALA A 144 -18.89 0.34 11.09
CA ALA A 144 -19.52 -0.87 10.61
C ALA A 144 -20.76 -1.23 11.42
N TYR A 145 -21.77 -1.77 10.74
CA TYR A 145 -23.05 -2.12 11.34
C TYR A 145 -23.56 -3.46 10.82
N ILE A 146 -24.25 -4.21 11.67
CA ILE A 146 -24.94 -5.45 11.31
C ILE A 146 -26.44 -5.23 11.48
N LEU A 147 -27.19 -5.44 10.40
CA LEU A 147 -28.65 -5.53 10.43
C LEU A 147 -29.04 -7.00 10.62
N LYS A 148 -29.63 -7.30 11.78
CA LYS A 148 -30.09 -8.64 12.17
C LYS A 148 -31.29 -8.56 13.09
N ASP A 149 -32.12 -9.61 13.11
CA ASP A 149 -33.22 -9.76 14.08
C ASP A 149 -34.16 -8.53 14.15
N GLY A 150 -34.30 -7.79 13.04
CA GLY A 150 -35.10 -6.57 12.94
C GLY A 150 -34.47 -5.30 13.51
N GLY A 151 -33.21 -5.32 13.95
CA GLY A 151 -32.47 -4.18 14.50
C GLY A 151 -31.09 -3.96 13.87
N LEU A 152 -30.57 -2.75 14.02
CA LEU A 152 -29.22 -2.36 13.58
C LEU A 152 -28.29 -2.32 14.80
N TYR A 153 -27.11 -2.92 14.67
CA TYR A 153 -26.14 -3.03 15.75
C TYR A 153 -24.75 -2.60 15.28
N GLU A 154 -24.01 -1.89 16.12
CA GLU A 154 -22.61 -1.56 15.85
C GLU A 154 -21.75 -2.84 15.85
N THR A 155 -20.75 -2.86 14.99
CA THR A 155 -19.70 -3.89 14.99
C THR A 155 -18.33 -3.27 14.75
N GLY A 156 -17.27 -4.00 15.10
CA GLY A 156 -15.90 -3.53 14.89
C GLY A 156 -15.54 -3.45 13.40
N THR A 157 -14.82 -2.40 13.01
CA THR A 157 -14.31 -2.26 11.63
C THR A 157 -13.32 -3.34 11.24
N ASP A 158 -12.59 -3.92 12.20
CA ASP A 158 -11.71 -5.06 11.94
C ASP A 158 -12.50 -6.28 11.45
N PHE A 159 -13.71 -6.52 11.99
CA PHE A 159 -14.59 -7.57 11.48
C PHE A 159 -15.12 -7.25 10.08
N ALA A 160 -15.51 -6.00 9.83
CA ALA A 160 -15.97 -5.60 8.50
C ALA A 160 -14.88 -5.75 7.43
N ARG A 161 -13.64 -5.38 7.76
CA ARG A 161 -12.47 -5.60 6.92
C ARG A 161 -12.17 -7.08 6.70
N TYR A 162 -12.32 -7.92 7.73
CA TYR A 162 -12.18 -9.38 7.63
C TYR A 162 -13.14 -9.96 6.59
N ILE A 163 -14.41 -9.51 6.61
CA ILE A 163 -15.43 -9.92 5.64
C ILE A 163 -15.11 -9.38 4.24
N ASP A 164 -14.70 -8.11 4.14
CA ASP A 164 -14.33 -7.48 2.88
C ASP A 164 -13.16 -8.18 2.18
N SER A 165 -12.15 -8.59 2.94
CA SER A 165 -10.90 -9.14 2.41
C SER A 165 -11.08 -10.47 1.68
N PHE A 166 -12.09 -11.27 2.02
CA PHE A 166 -12.38 -12.53 1.30
C PHE A 166 -12.71 -12.32 -0.17
N LEU A 167 -13.26 -11.16 -0.52
CA LEU A 167 -13.71 -10.83 -1.87
C LEU A 167 -12.64 -10.08 -2.67
N GLU A 168 -11.54 -9.67 -2.03
CA GLU A 168 -10.41 -9.00 -2.67
C GLU A 168 -9.41 -9.95 -3.32
N HIS A 169 -9.60 -11.27 -3.18
CA HIS A 169 -8.65 -12.27 -3.65
C HIS A 169 -9.29 -13.33 -4.54
N THR A 170 -8.57 -13.75 -5.59
CA THR A 170 -9.07 -14.72 -6.59
C THR A 170 -9.06 -16.16 -6.07
N SER A 171 -8.11 -16.48 -5.20
CA SER A 171 -7.99 -17.79 -4.55
C SER A 171 -7.21 -17.63 -3.24
N ILE A 172 -7.77 -18.11 -2.13
CA ILE A 172 -7.12 -18.06 -0.82
C ILE A 172 -6.95 -19.46 -0.23
N THR A 173 -5.96 -19.65 0.63
CA THR A 173 -5.75 -20.91 1.36
C THR A 173 -5.95 -20.70 2.85
N LEU A 174 -7.04 -21.25 3.39
CA LEU A 174 -7.56 -20.99 4.74
C LEU A 174 -7.07 -21.91 5.87
N ASN A 175 -6.30 -22.98 5.58
CA ASN A 175 -5.91 -23.95 6.61
C ASN A 175 -4.38 -23.92 6.85
N LYS A 176 -3.95 -23.19 7.90
CA LYS A 176 -2.51 -22.85 8.09
C LYS A 176 -1.98 -22.80 9.51
N ASP A 177 -2.76 -23.19 10.51
CA ASP A 177 -2.40 -23.08 11.95
C ASP A 177 -1.14 -23.87 12.38
N LYS A 178 -0.42 -24.51 11.44
CA LYS A 178 0.75 -25.36 11.70
C LYS A 178 1.93 -25.06 10.80
N THR A 179 2.10 -23.81 10.36
CA THR A 179 3.28 -23.39 9.60
C THR A 179 4.31 -22.70 10.49
N GLU A 180 5.59 -22.87 10.18
CA GLU A 180 6.70 -22.12 10.79
C GLU A 180 6.49 -20.59 10.65
N ALA A 181 5.86 -20.15 9.56
CA ALA A 181 5.47 -18.75 9.35
C ALA A 181 4.48 -18.27 10.42
N ALA A 182 3.41 -19.02 10.70
CA ALA A 182 2.45 -18.67 11.73
C ALA A 182 3.11 -18.59 13.12
N ALA A 183 4.01 -19.52 13.44
CA ALA A 183 4.76 -19.48 14.71
C ALA A 183 5.68 -18.25 14.82
N LEU A 184 6.37 -17.89 13.74
CA LEU A 184 7.20 -16.68 13.68
C LEU A 184 6.37 -15.42 13.89
N PHE A 185 5.29 -15.24 13.14
CA PHE A 185 4.42 -14.06 13.24
C PHE A 185 3.78 -13.94 14.62
N LYS A 186 3.32 -15.05 15.19
CA LYS A 186 2.76 -15.10 16.55
C LYS A 186 3.76 -14.66 17.62
N THR A 187 5.05 -14.98 17.46
CA THR A 187 6.11 -14.53 18.38
C THR A 187 6.18 -13.00 18.49
N TYR A 188 5.75 -12.29 17.44
CA TYR A 188 5.72 -10.84 17.37
C TYR A 188 4.31 -10.24 17.51
N GLY A 189 3.31 -11.04 17.88
CA GLY A 189 1.95 -10.57 18.12
C GLY A 189 1.06 -10.47 16.89
N TRP A 190 1.47 -11.02 15.74
CA TRP A 190 0.66 -11.06 14.53
C TRP A 190 -0.02 -12.41 14.33
N THR A 191 -1.26 -12.39 13.86
CA THR A 191 -2.01 -13.59 13.47
C THR A 191 -2.12 -13.65 11.96
N LEU A 192 -1.79 -14.80 11.38
CA LEU A 192 -1.97 -15.07 9.94
C LEU A 192 -3.29 -15.80 9.73
N ASP A 193 -4.25 -15.18 9.04
CA ASP A 193 -5.57 -15.82 8.83
C ASP A 193 -5.58 -16.79 7.66
N TYR A 194 -5.04 -16.35 6.52
CA TYR A 194 -4.96 -17.17 5.31
C TYR A 194 -3.85 -16.68 4.40
N GLN A 195 -3.40 -17.57 3.51
CA GLN A 195 -2.47 -17.18 2.45
C GLN A 195 -3.25 -16.62 1.27
N ILE A 196 -2.84 -15.43 0.87
CA ILE A 196 -3.30 -14.71 -0.31
C ILE A 196 -2.62 -15.30 -1.55
N ASN A 197 -1.29 -15.48 -1.50
CA ASN A 197 -0.54 -15.98 -2.64
C ASN A 197 0.78 -16.67 -2.22
N ALA A 198 1.33 -17.50 -3.11
CA ALA A 198 2.67 -18.06 -3.05
C ALA A 198 3.31 -17.97 -4.43
N MET A 199 4.54 -17.49 -4.53
CA MET A 199 5.21 -17.32 -5.81
C MET A 199 6.71 -17.64 -5.73
N LYS A 200 7.24 -18.16 -6.84
CA LYS A 200 8.67 -18.27 -7.06
C LYS A 200 9.21 -16.94 -7.57
N ASN A 201 10.32 -16.50 -7.01
CA ASN A 201 11.01 -15.28 -7.38
C ASN A 201 12.53 -15.51 -7.47
N LYS A 202 13.23 -14.51 -7.98
CA LYS A 202 14.68 -14.36 -7.80
C LYS A 202 14.92 -13.26 -6.77
N LEU A 203 16.05 -13.35 -6.08
CA LEU A 203 16.54 -12.25 -5.26
C LEU A 203 17.75 -11.66 -5.97
N ASN A 204 17.57 -10.52 -6.64
CA ASN A 204 18.71 -9.83 -7.28
C ASN A 204 19.70 -9.34 -6.20
N ASP A 205 20.83 -8.78 -6.62
CA ASP A 205 21.76 -8.16 -5.67
C ASP A 205 21.08 -7.03 -4.89
N ILE A 206 20.97 -7.22 -3.58
CA ILE A 206 20.37 -6.25 -2.65
C ILE A 206 21.43 -5.58 -1.78
N ASN A 207 22.72 -5.93 -1.93
CA ASN A 207 23.79 -5.35 -1.14
C ASN A 207 24.24 -4.00 -1.70
N VAL A 208 24.12 -3.82 -3.02
CA VAL A 208 24.45 -2.60 -3.74
C VAL A 208 23.41 -2.38 -4.83
N LEU A 209 22.93 -1.14 -4.97
CA LEU A 209 21.92 -0.78 -5.95
C LEU A 209 22.56 0.00 -7.10
N SER A 210 22.40 -0.48 -8.34
CA SER A 210 22.87 0.21 -9.55
C SER A 210 21.77 0.28 -10.60
N GLY A 211 21.63 1.41 -11.28
CA GLY A 211 20.42 1.68 -12.08
C GLY A 211 19.16 1.56 -11.22
N PHE A 212 17.99 1.36 -11.84
CA PHE A 212 16.79 0.99 -11.09
C PHE A 212 16.30 -0.39 -11.51
N ASN A 213 16.25 -1.30 -10.54
CA ASN A 213 15.71 -2.64 -10.70
C ASN A 213 14.65 -2.88 -9.62
N PRO A 214 13.35 -2.98 -9.98
CA PRO A 214 12.27 -3.13 -9.01
C PRO A 214 12.49 -4.20 -7.95
N ASN A 215 12.95 -5.39 -8.37
CA ASN A 215 13.21 -6.52 -7.48
C ASN A 215 14.33 -6.22 -6.47
N ALA A 216 15.47 -5.71 -6.94
CA ALA A 216 16.60 -5.37 -6.06
C ALA A 216 16.22 -4.30 -5.04
N TYR A 217 15.57 -3.22 -5.50
CA TYR A 217 15.17 -2.11 -4.63
C TYR A 217 14.10 -2.52 -3.61
N TYR A 218 13.10 -3.30 -4.04
CA TYR A 218 12.06 -3.80 -3.14
C TYR A 218 12.64 -4.68 -2.03
N PHE A 219 13.47 -5.66 -2.39
CA PHE A 219 14.03 -6.56 -1.40
C PHE A 219 15.10 -5.89 -0.55
N ALA A 220 15.91 -4.97 -1.07
CA ALA A 220 16.88 -4.22 -0.26
C ALA A 220 16.19 -3.42 0.85
N TYR A 221 15.12 -2.68 0.51
CA TYR A 221 14.35 -1.92 1.49
C TYR A 221 13.73 -2.83 2.56
N ASN A 222 13.05 -3.90 2.15
CA ASN A 222 12.38 -4.80 3.10
C ASN A 222 13.36 -5.73 3.83
N ASN A 223 14.60 -5.87 3.36
CA ASN A 223 15.66 -6.56 4.08
C ASN A 223 16.01 -5.84 5.37
N GLU A 224 16.05 -4.50 5.35
CA GLU A 224 16.29 -3.74 6.58
C GLU A 224 15.20 -4.02 7.62
N LEU A 225 13.92 -4.08 7.22
CA LEU A 225 12.82 -4.46 8.11
C LEU A 225 12.97 -5.90 8.64
N SER A 226 13.47 -6.82 7.82
CA SER A 226 13.73 -8.21 8.22
C SER A 226 14.90 -8.32 9.21
N LYS A 227 15.94 -7.49 9.07
CA LYS A 227 17.10 -7.47 9.97
C LYS A 227 16.72 -7.10 11.40
N ASP A 228 15.69 -6.26 11.59
CA ASP A 228 15.19 -5.93 12.93
C ASP A 228 14.79 -7.18 13.73
N ILE A 229 14.32 -8.24 13.06
CA ILE A 229 13.89 -9.48 13.70
C ILE A 229 14.94 -10.60 13.60
N GLY A 230 16.18 -10.26 13.21
CA GLY A 230 17.31 -11.19 13.12
C GLY A 230 17.35 -12.02 11.83
N LEU A 231 16.53 -11.70 10.83
CA LEU A 231 16.56 -12.32 9.51
C LEU A 231 17.35 -11.45 8.53
N ASP A 232 18.16 -12.04 7.66
CA ASP A 232 18.93 -11.27 6.68
C ASP A 232 18.98 -11.99 5.34
N MET A 233 18.47 -11.32 4.31
CA MET A 233 18.45 -11.77 2.92
C MET A 233 19.76 -11.47 2.18
N SER A 234 20.66 -10.65 2.74
CA SER A 234 21.88 -10.16 2.07
C SER A 234 22.77 -11.28 1.52
N GLY A 235 22.98 -12.34 2.31
CA GLY A 235 23.76 -13.53 1.97
C GLY A 235 23.12 -14.43 0.89
N TYR A 236 21.91 -14.09 0.44
CA TYR A 236 21.18 -14.80 -0.61
C TYR A 236 21.05 -13.96 -1.90
N SER A 237 21.78 -12.84 -1.99
CA SER A 237 21.83 -12.01 -3.19
C SER A 237 22.19 -12.81 -4.44
N ASN A 238 21.50 -12.55 -5.54
CA ASN A 238 21.54 -13.28 -6.81
C ASN A 238 21.06 -14.74 -6.76
N ALA A 239 20.42 -15.17 -5.67
CA ALA A 239 19.79 -16.49 -5.62
C ALA A 239 18.55 -16.55 -6.53
N ALA A 240 18.42 -17.67 -7.23
CA ALA A 240 17.21 -18.03 -7.97
C ALA A 240 16.32 -18.96 -7.13
N GLY A 241 15.02 -18.96 -7.41
CA GLY A 241 14.10 -19.94 -6.84
C GLY A 241 13.70 -19.67 -5.39
N ILE A 242 13.76 -18.41 -4.96
CA ILE A 242 13.25 -17.94 -3.66
C ILE A 242 11.74 -18.07 -3.65
N ASP A 243 11.18 -18.62 -2.58
CA ASP A 243 9.74 -18.66 -2.36
C ASP A 243 9.30 -17.42 -1.60
N VAL A 244 8.25 -16.77 -2.08
CA VAL A 244 7.61 -15.66 -1.37
C VAL A 244 6.16 -16.02 -1.12
N GLU A 245 5.76 -15.90 0.13
CA GLU A 245 4.41 -16.16 0.59
C GLU A 245 3.79 -14.86 1.10
N ILE A 246 2.56 -14.60 0.69
CA ILE A 246 1.78 -13.42 1.09
C ILE A 246 0.59 -13.88 1.92
N TYR A 247 0.46 -13.33 3.11
CA TYR A 247 -0.59 -13.68 4.07
C TYR A 247 -1.44 -12.47 4.39
N ARG A 248 -2.73 -12.68 4.60
CA ARG A 248 -3.55 -11.71 5.30
C ARG A 248 -3.21 -11.77 6.79
N ILE A 249 -3.07 -10.60 7.41
CA ILE A 249 -2.88 -10.49 8.86
C ILE A 249 -4.17 -10.03 9.54
N HIS A 250 -4.40 -10.52 10.75
CA HIS A 250 -5.62 -10.20 11.48
C HIS A 250 -5.63 -8.75 11.95
N GLU A 251 -4.52 -8.37 12.59
CA GLU A 251 -4.37 -7.10 13.28
C GLU A 251 -4.23 -5.92 12.31
N SER A 252 -4.59 -4.73 12.80
CA SER A 252 -4.38 -3.49 12.08
C SER A 252 -2.91 -3.09 12.05
N MET A 253 -2.50 -2.38 10.98
CA MET A 253 -1.21 -1.70 10.91
C MET A 253 -1.03 -0.77 12.12
N PRO A 254 0.22 -0.57 12.60
CA PRO A 254 0.48 0.34 13.71
C PRO A 254 -0.06 1.76 13.46
N GLN A 255 -0.45 2.47 14.53
CA GLN A 255 -1.11 3.78 14.44
C GLN A 255 -0.32 4.83 13.64
N GLU A 256 1.01 4.72 13.60
CA GLU A 256 1.87 5.61 12.79
C GLU A 256 1.63 5.52 11.28
N PHE A 257 0.95 4.47 10.81
CA PHE A 257 0.58 4.28 9.40
C PHE A 257 -0.85 4.76 9.08
N TYR A 258 -1.61 5.27 10.05
CA TYR A 258 -2.96 5.79 9.83
C TYR A 258 -2.98 6.82 8.68
N PRO A 259 -3.96 6.78 7.76
CA PRO A 259 -5.21 6.00 7.78
C PRO A 259 -5.11 4.57 7.26
N ILE A 260 -3.92 4.07 6.96
CA ILE A 260 -3.75 2.71 6.45
C ILE A 260 -3.84 1.74 7.62
N GLN A 261 -4.85 0.88 7.58
CA GLN A 261 -5.08 -0.09 8.62
C GLN A 261 -4.90 -1.55 8.14
N ASN A 262 -5.14 -1.83 6.86
CA ASN A 262 -4.90 -3.15 6.28
C ASN A 262 -3.40 -3.38 6.07
N GLY A 263 -2.93 -4.55 6.46
CA GLY A 263 -1.58 -5.04 6.16
C GLY A 263 -1.62 -6.47 5.63
N ARG A 264 -0.45 -6.93 5.19
CA ARG A 264 -0.20 -8.31 4.77
C ARG A 264 1.18 -8.74 5.27
N GLY A 265 1.25 -9.98 5.72
CA GLY A 265 2.48 -10.63 6.16
C GLY A 265 3.21 -11.19 4.96
N ILE A 266 4.50 -10.85 4.84
CA ILE A 266 5.36 -11.38 3.78
C ILE A 266 6.38 -12.31 4.41
N VAL A 267 6.54 -13.50 3.84
CA VAL A 267 7.58 -14.47 4.21
C VAL A 267 8.41 -14.77 2.98
N VAL A 268 9.73 -14.70 3.13
CA VAL A 268 10.71 -15.00 2.07
C VAL A 268 11.52 -16.22 2.50
N ARG A 269 11.57 -17.25 1.66
CA ARG A 269 12.27 -18.51 1.94
C ARG A 269 13.30 -18.85 0.87
N ASN A 270 14.39 -19.45 1.31
CA ASN A 270 15.31 -20.17 0.45
C ASN A 270 15.29 -21.65 0.81
N GLY A 271 14.64 -22.47 -0.03
CA GLY A 271 14.27 -23.83 0.35
C GLY A 271 13.31 -23.82 1.55
N GLU A 272 13.61 -24.61 2.57
CA GLU A 272 12.77 -24.69 3.78
C GLU A 272 13.02 -23.52 4.75
N LYS A 273 14.13 -22.79 4.61
CA LYS A 273 14.54 -21.77 5.58
C LYS A 273 13.85 -20.42 5.32
N ILE A 274 13.23 -19.84 6.36
CA ILE A 274 12.81 -18.43 6.35
C ILE A 274 14.06 -17.54 6.41
N ILE A 275 14.23 -16.68 5.42
CA ILE A 275 15.37 -15.74 5.30
C ILE A 275 14.95 -14.27 5.41
N GLY A 276 13.64 -13.98 5.34
CA GLY A 276 13.09 -12.64 5.53
C GLY A 276 11.62 -12.70 5.91
N ALA A 277 11.17 -11.74 6.72
CA ALA A 277 9.75 -11.59 7.06
C ALA A 277 9.46 -10.15 7.53
N PHE A 278 8.33 -9.60 7.06
CA PHE A 278 7.93 -8.21 7.32
C PHE A 278 6.43 -8.00 7.07
N ILE A 279 5.90 -6.86 7.49
CA ILE A 279 4.54 -6.42 7.19
C ILE A 279 4.56 -5.38 6.08
N SER A 280 3.67 -5.51 5.10
CA SER A 280 3.48 -4.55 4.00
C SER A 280 2.02 -4.10 3.94
N ALA A 281 1.76 -2.83 3.66
CA ALA A 281 0.41 -2.32 3.38
C ALA A 281 -0.08 -2.65 1.96
N GLY A 282 0.71 -3.36 1.15
CA GLY A 282 0.35 -3.65 -0.23
C GLY A 282 0.22 -2.38 -1.07
N ARG A 283 -0.94 -2.20 -1.71
CA ARG A 283 -1.17 -1.33 -2.88
C ARG A 283 -1.04 0.19 -2.64
N HIS A 284 -0.84 0.61 -1.40
CA HIS A 284 -0.84 2.03 -1.04
C HIS A 284 0.48 2.73 -1.40
N ARG A 285 1.59 2.36 -0.74
CA ARG A 285 2.96 2.78 -1.05
C ARG A 285 3.96 1.80 -0.45
N THR A 286 5.14 1.67 -1.07
CA THR A 286 6.20 0.77 -0.59
C THR A 286 6.65 1.11 0.83
N PHE A 287 6.65 2.39 1.18
CA PHE A 287 7.11 2.87 2.49
C PHE A 287 6.13 2.57 3.63
N ASN A 288 4.91 2.15 3.31
CA ASN A 288 3.94 1.71 4.30
C ASN A 288 4.19 0.23 4.63
N ALA A 289 5.32 -0.02 5.28
CA ALA A 289 5.78 -1.32 5.68
C ALA A 289 6.54 -1.21 7.01
N CYS A 290 6.50 -2.27 7.81
CA CYS A 290 7.20 -2.34 9.08
C CYS A 290 7.80 -3.72 9.33
N SER A 291 8.77 -3.78 10.23
CA SER A 291 9.26 -5.05 10.76
C SER A 291 8.15 -5.77 11.53
N LEU A 292 8.33 -7.06 11.85
CA LEU A 292 7.36 -7.75 12.72
C LEU A 292 7.30 -7.12 14.14
N LYS A 293 8.28 -6.32 14.57
CA LYS A 293 8.15 -5.53 15.82
C LYS A 293 7.27 -4.28 15.67
N GLY A 294 6.72 -4.03 14.48
CA GLY A 294 5.92 -2.84 14.18
C GLY A 294 6.75 -1.58 13.94
N ASN A 295 8.07 -1.68 13.74
CA ASN A 295 8.93 -0.53 13.51
C ASN A 295 8.98 -0.17 12.02
N ARG A 296 8.73 1.10 11.67
CA ARG A 296 9.03 1.64 10.33
C ARG A 296 10.53 1.65 10.02
N PHE A 297 10.82 1.81 8.74
CA PHE A 297 12.17 1.81 8.18
C PHE A 297 13.17 2.69 8.94
N GLU A 298 12.89 3.97 9.12
CA GLU A 298 13.84 4.91 9.75
C GLU A 298 14.11 4.57 11.22
N LYS A 299 13.16 3.94 11.90
CA LYS A 299 13.34 3.47 13.28
C LYS A 299 14.24 2.23 13.33
N VAL A 300 14.17 1.39 12.31
CA VAL A 300 15.01 0.18 12.19
C VAL A 300 16.44 0.55 11.79
N THR A 301 16.61 1.41 10.79
CA THR A 301 17.93 1.74 10.23
C THR A 301 18.64 2.88 10.98
N GLY A 302 17.89 3.73 11.68
CA GLY A 302 18.41 4.98 12.26
C GLY A 302 18.78 6.03 11.21
N GLN A 303 18.36 5.85 9.95
CA GLN A 303 18.66 6.71 8.82
C GLN A 303 17.36 7.15 8.15
N THR A 304 17.35 8.34 7.57
CA THR A 304 16.31 8.70 6.60
C THR A 304 16.45 7.81 5.34
N LEU A 305 15.35 7.64 4.61
CA LEU A 305 15.37 6.90 3.36
C LEU A 305 16.38 7.46 2.35
N ASP A 306 16.51 8.79 2.28
CA ASP A 306 17.42 9.46 1.34
C ASP A 306 18.90 9.18 1.71
N GLU A 307 19.25 9.20 3.00
CA GLU A 307 20.58 8.83 3.49
C GLU A 307 20.89 7.35 3.19
N TRP A 308 19.94 6.46 3.43
CA TRP A 308 20.10 5.03 3.14
C TRP A 308 20.30 4.78 1.64
N LEU A 309 19.47 5.40 0.78
CA LEU A 309 19.61 5.30 -0.67
C LEU A 309 20.97 5.82 -1.12
N ALA A 310 21.43 6.97 -0.61
CA ALA A 310 22.74 7.53 -0.94
C ALA A 310 23.90 6.60 -0.58
N GLY A 311 23.77 5.82 0.50
CA GLY A 311 24.74 4.81 0.91
C GLY A 311 24.68 3.49 0.12
N MET A 312 23.49 3.10 -0.34
CA MET A 312 23.26 1.85 -1.08
C MET A 312 23.51 1.97 -2.59
N ILE A 313 23.30 3.17 -3.14
CA ILE A 313 23.41 3.39 -4.59
C ILE A 313 24.89 3.50 -4.98
N LYS A 314 25.24 2.73 -6.00
CA LYS A 314 26.48 2.86 -6.76
C LYS A 314 26.14 3.39 -8.14
N ALA A 315 26.59 4.62 -8.43
CA ALA A 315 26.41 5.22 -9.74
C ALA A 315 27.06 4.38 -10.84
N ASP A 316 26.33 4.23 -11.94
CA ASP A 316 26.89 3.76 -13.21
C ASP A 316 27.21 4.96 -14.11
N SER A 317 27.74 4.70 -15.31
CA SER A 317 28.13 5.76 -16.24
C SER A 317 26.96 6.67 -16.67
N THR A 318 25.72 6.19 -16.60
CA THR A 318 24.54 7.01 -16.92
C THR A 318 24.23 7.95 -15.77
N GLU A 319 24.26 7.46 -14.52
CA GLU A 319 24.13 8.29 -13.32
C GLU A 319 25.25 9.34 -13.23
N GLU A 320 26.50 8.95 -13.47
CA GLU A 320 27.65 9.87 -13.46
C GLU A 320 27.53 10.98 -14.52
N GLY A 321 26.91 10.67 -15.66
CA GLY A 321 26.63 11.66 -16.69
C GLY A 321 25.51 12.61 -16.28
N LEU A 322 24.47 12.11 -15.61
CA LEU A 322 23.35 12.92 -15.10
C LEU A 322 23.73 13.78 -13.90
N SER A 323 24.64 13.32 -13.05
CA SER A 323 25.00 14.03 -11.82
C SER A 323 25.70 15.37 -12.05
N ARG A 324 26.20 15.58 -13.27
CA ARG A 324 26.87 16.81 -13.72
C ARG A 324 25.93 17.78 -14.43
N LEU A 325 24.66 17.40 -14.61
CA LEU A 325 23.67 18.23 -15.29
C LEU A 325 22.95 19.14 -14.31
N GLU A 326 22.63 20.33 -14.79
CA GLU A 326 21.70 21.23 -14.11
C GLU A 326 20.26 20.68 -14.21
N PRO A 327 19.36 21.07 -13.29
CA PRO A 327 17.99 20.55 -13.25
C PRO A 327 17.23 20.65 -14.58
N GLU A 328 17.34 21.78 -15.27
CA GLU A 328 16.70 22.04 -16.56
C GLU A 328 17.17 21.05 -17.63
N GLN A 329 18.45 20.71 -17.63
CA GLN A 329 19.03 19.74 -18.57
C GLN A 329 18.56 18.31 -18.28
N VAL A 330 18.30 17.97 -17.01
CA VAL A 330 17.69 16.69 -16.63
C VAL A 330 16.24 16.62 -17.11
N ILE A 331 15.48 17.72 -16.98
CA ILE A 331 14.11 17.83 -17.50
C ILE A 331 14.09 17.67 -19.03
N GLU A 332 14.96 18.38 -19.75
CA GLU A 332 15.12 18.26 -21.21
C GLU A 332 15.44 16.82 -21.63
N LYS A 333 16.37 16.18 -20.94
CA LYS A 333 16.76 14.79 -21.19
C LYS A 333 15.62 13.81 -20.94
N TYR A 334 14.81 14.04 -19.91
CA TYR A 334 13.62 13.24 -19.64
C TYR A 334 12.61 13.30 -20.78
N PHE A 335 12.21 14.50 -21.21
CA PHE A 335 11.24 14.64 -22.31
C PHE A 335 11.78 14.13 -23.65
N THR A 336 13.08 14.33 -23.91
CA THR A 336 13.75 13.76 -25.09
C THR A 336 13.70 12.22 -25.07
N ALA A 337 13.92 11.60 -23.91
CA ALA A 337 13.83 10.16 -23.76
C ALA A 337 12.38 9.65 -23.96
N LEU A 338 11.38 10.37 -23.44
CA LEU A 338 9.96 10.03 -23.64
C LEU A 338 9.55 10.09 -25.13
N ASP A 339 10.00 11.12 -25.86
CA ASP A 339 9.72 11.28 -27.28
C ASP A 339 10.37 10.16 -28.11
N ASN A 340 11.61 9.80 -27.76
CA ASN A 340 12.37 8.72 -28.40
C ASN A 340 11.99 7.30 -27.95
N LYS A 341 11.00 7.15 -27.07
CA LYS A 341 10.59 5.86 -26.46
C LYS A 341 11.70 5.14 -25.69
N ASP A 342 12.65 5.90 -25.15
CA ASP A 342 13.72 5.39 -24.29
C ASP A 342 13.30 5.39 -22.82
N ALA A 343 12.53 4.37 -22.44
CA ALA A 343 12.06 4.20 -21.07
C ALA A 343 13.20 4.04 -20.05
N LYS A 344 14.35 3.50 -20.48
CA LYS A 344 15.51 3.31 -19.62
C LYS A 344 16.06 4.68 -19.23
N THR A 345 16.43 5.51 -20.21
CA THR A 345 16.97 6.86 -19.94
C THR A 345 15.97 7.73 -19.19
N ALA A 346 14.67 7.66 -19.55
CA ALA A 346 13.62 8.36 -18.81
C ALA A 346 13.62 7.94 -17.33
N GLY A 347 13.73 6.65 -17.03
CA GLY A 347 13.81 6.13 -15.67
C GLY A 347 15.03 6.62 -14.88
N TYR A 348 16.18 6.82 -15.53
CA TYR A 348 17.36 7.42 -14.87
C TYR A 348 17.18 8.88 -14.47
N CYS A 349 16.26 9.61 -15.11
CA CYS A 349 15.96 11.00 -14.77
C CYS A 349 15.00 11.12 -13.57
N ILE A 350 14.32 10.04 -13.19
CA ILE A 350 13.41 10.00 -12.04
C ILE A 350 14.16 9.63 -10.76
N SER A 351 13.76 10.22 -9.64
CA SER A 351 14.31 9.91 -8.32
C SER A 351 14.12 8.43 -7.99
N LYS A 352 15.16 7.79 -7.46
CA LYS A 352 15.13 6.42 -6.96
C LYS A 352 14.12 6.24 -5.85
N LYS A 353 13.94 7.25 -4.98
CA LYS A 353 12.91 7.27 -3.96
C LYS A 353 11.51 7.25 -4.57
N THR A 354 11.26 8.07 -5.59
CA THR A 354 9.97 8.05 -6.31
C THR A 354 9.74 6.69 -6.97
N LEU A 355 10.74 6.14 -7.66
CA LEU A 355 10.64 4.85 -8.32
C LEU A 355 10.38 3.72 -7.33
N LEU A 356 11.08 3.68 -6.20
CA LEU A 356 10.88 2.72 -5.11
C LEU A 356 9.50 2.88 -4.49
N GLY A 357 9.07 4.10 -4.19
CA GLY A 357 7.75 4.39 -3.60
C GLY A 357 6.59 3.93 -4.48
N ASN A 358 6.78 3.97 -5.80
CA ASN A 358 5.78 3.56 -6.79
C ASN A 358 5.72 2.06 -7.05
N LEU A 359 6.65 1.26 -6.51
CA LEU A 359 6.66 -0.18 -6.75
C LEU A 359 5.39 -0.87 -6.28
N THR A 360 4.74 -0.40 -5.23
CA THR A 360 3.47 -1.00 -4.79
C THR A 360 2.23 -0.20 -5.16
N SER A 361 2.36 0.97 -5.78
CA SER A 361 1.22 1.81 -6.13
C SER A 361 0.26 1.09 -7.07
N ASN A 362 -1.01 0.98 -6.68
CA ASN A 362 -2.10 0.42 -7.50
C ASN A 362 -1.85 -1.00 -8.06
N MET A 363 -1.04 -1.80 -7.39
CA MET A 363 -0.84 -3.22 -7.75
C MET A 363 -2.00 -4.10 -7.25
N GLN A 364 -2.11 -5.31 -7.78
CA GLN A 364 -3.06 -6.29 -7.26
C GLN A 364 -2.64 -6.80 -5.89
N ASN A 365 -3.59 -7.21 -5.05
CA ASN A 365 -3.30 -7.61 -3.67
C ASN A 365 -2.46 -8.91 -3.59
N GLU A 366 -2.49 -9.74 -4.64
CA GLU A 366 -1.72 -10.97 -4.79
C GLU A 366 -0.29 -10.72 -5.29
N GLU A 367 0.02 -9.51 -5.76
CA GLU A 367 1.32 -9.15 -6.30
C GLU A 367 2.24 -8.58 -5.22
N LEU A 368 3.53 -8.89 -5.31
CA LEU A 368 4.51 -8.39 -4.33
C LEU A 368 4.86 -6.91 -4.60
N PHE A 369 5.11 -6.59 -5.87
CA PHE A 369 5.39 -5.26 -6.40
C PHE A 369 5.17 -5.24 -7.92
N ASN A 370 4.98 -4.05 -8.49
CA ASN A 370 4.99 -3.79 -9.91
C ASN A 370 6.40 -4.00 -10.48
N GLU A 371 6.57 -4.98 -11.37
CA GLU A 371 7.85 -5.21 -12.07
C GLU A 371 8.21 -4.10 -13.05
N ARG A 372 7.26 -3.21 -13.37
CA ARG A 372 7.43 -2.14 -14.35
C ARG A 372 7.48 -0.80 -13.66
N ILE A 373 8.40 0.02 -14.15
CA ILE A 373 8.50 1.41 -13.73
C ILE A 373 7.35 2.19 -14.37
N VAL A 374 6.56 2.87 -13.54
CA VAL A 374 5.61 3.87 -14.00
C VAL A 374 6.37 5.18 -14.24
N LEU A 375 6.37 5.65 -15.48
CA LEU A 375 7.01 6.92 -15.85
C LEU A 375 5.96 8.05 -15.79
N PRO A 376 6.24 9.16 -15.10
CA PRO A 376 5.34 10.30 -15.06
C PRO A 376 4.93 10.80 -16.45
N LEU A 377 3.67 11.19 -16.62
CA LEU A 377 3.14 11.70 -17.89
C LEU A 377 3.13 10.68 -19.06
N ALA A 378 3.35 9.39 -18.81
CA ALA A 378 3.20 8.36 -19.85
C ALA A 378 1.74 7.90 -20.06
N ASP A 379 0.85 8.21 -19.12
CA ASP A 379 -0.60 7.88 -19.10
C ASP A 379 -0.89 6.40 -19.43
N VAL A 380 -0.20 5.49 -18.75
CA VAL A 380 -0.28 4.04 -19.02
C VAL A 380 -1.24 3.34 -18.05
N ASP A 381 -1.95 2.34 -18.57
CA ASP A 381 -2.92 1.53 -17.81
C ASP A 381 -2.23 0.49 -16.92
N ILE A 382 -2.96 0.02 -15.91
CA ILE A 382 -2.54 -1.14 -15.12
C ILE A 382 -2.41 -2.36 -16.06
N GLY A 383 -1.27 -3.06 -15.99
CA GLY A 383 -1.01 -4.25 -16.81
C GLY A 383 -0.59 -4.00 -18.27
N ALA A 384 -0.34 -2.75 -18.69
CA ALA A 384 0.14 -2.45 -20.05
C ALA A 384 1.48 -3.13 -20.39
N LYS A 385 1.78 -3.37 -21.68
CA LYS A 385 2.96 -4.15 -22.15
C LYS A 385 4.29 -3.38 -22.08
N SER A 386 4.28 -2.07 -22.05
CA SER A 386 5.46 -1.24 -21.72
C SER A 386 5.07 0.07 -21.05
N SER A 387 6.05 0.68 -20.36
CA SER A 387 5.90 1.95 -19.64
C SER A 387 5.59 3.14 -20.54
N LEU A 388 5.68 3.01 -21.87
CA LEU A 388 5.44 4.10 -22.83
C LEU A 388 4.43 3.75 -23.93
N ASP A 389 3.73 2.61 -23.83
CA ASP A 389 2.84 2.12 -24.90
C ASP A 389 1.72 3.09 -25.28
N ASN A 390 1.25 3.91 -24.34
CA ASN A 390 0.19 4.88 -24.62
C ASN A 390 0.71 6.22 -25.17
N LEU A 391 1.99 6.55 -24.95
CA LEU A 391 2.56 7.84 -25.31
C LEU A 391 3.02 7.82 -26.77
N LYS A 392 2.44 8.67 -27.63
CA LYS A 392 2.89 8.87 -29.03
C LYS A 392 4.08 9.81 -29.11
N SER A 393 3.99 10.99 -28.52
CA SER A 393 5.07 11.99 -28.53
C SER A 393 5.05 12.82 -27.25
N ALA A 394 6.20 13.36 -26.88
CA ALA A 394 6.36 14.22 -25.72
C ALA A 394 7.37 15.33 -26.01
N LYS A 395 6.88 16.45 -26.56
CA LYS A 395 7.74 17.58 -26.92
C LYS A 395 7.79 18.59 -25.80
N LEU A 396 8.98 18.86 -25.29
CA LEU A 396 9.21 19.98 -24.36
C LEU A 396 9.28 21.29 -25.15
N LEU A 397 8.51 22.29 -24.72
CA LEU A 397 8.45 23.61 -25.34
C LEU A 397 9.14 24.67 -24.48
N LYS A 398 9.00 24.57 -23.15
CA LYS A 398 9.56 25.55 -22.21
C LYS A 398 9.80 24.94 -20.83
N VAL A 399 10.81 25.44 -20.12
CA VAL A 399 11.08 25.16 -18.72
C VAL A 399 11.34 26.51 -18.02
N ASP A 400 10.54 26.85 -17.03
CA ASP A 400 10.68 28.07 -16.23
C ASP A 400 10.82 27.70 -14.75
N LEU A 401 11.85 28.21 -14.07
CA LEU A 401 11.93 28.08 -12.61
C LEU A 401 10.82 28.92 -11.96
N ILE A 402 10.03 28.30 -11.09
CA ILE A 402 8.92 28.98 -10.39
C ILE A 402 9.11 29.07 -8.87
N ASN A 403 9.88 28.17 -8.27
CA ASN A 403 10.14 28.18 -6.83
C ASN A 403 11.41 27.37 -6.48
N GLU A 404 12.14 27.81 -5.46
CA GLU A 404 13.28 27.10 -4.87
C GLU A 404 13.07 27.03 -3.35
N PRO A 405 12.31 26.03 -2.84
CA PRO A 405 12.03 25.91 -1.42
C PRO A 405 13.29 25.82 -0.56
N ASP A 406 14.32 25.12 -1.06
CA ASP A 406 15.62 24.97 -0.42
C ASP A 406 16.70 24.60 -1.45
N GLN A 407 17.96 24.45 -1.01
CA GLN A 407 19.10 24.18 -1.89
C GLN A 407 19.04 22.84 -2.64
N ASN A 408 18.26 21.88 -2.15
CA ASN A 408 18.13 20.52 -2.70
C ASN A 408 16.76 20.30 -3.37
N VAL A 409 15.90 21.32 -3.45
CA VAL A 409 14.57 21.21 -4.07
C VAL A 409 14.31 22.41 -4.97
N LYS A 410 13.89 22.15 -6.20
CA LYS A 410 13.46 23.18 -7.15
C LYS A 410 12.16 22.79 -7.82
N ASN A 411 11.31 23.76 -8.11
CA ASN A 411 10.08 23.55 -8.84
C ASN A 411 10.12 24.36 -10.13
N PHE A 412 9.84 23.69 -11.24
CA PHE A 412 9.81 24.28 -12.58
C PHE A 412 8.42 24.15 -13.17
N ARG A 413 7.94 25.19 -13.86
CA ARG A 413 6.83 25.05 -14.79
C ARG A 413 7.36 24.59 -16.13
N VAL A 414 6.90 23.42 -16.58
CA VAL A 414 7.23 22.90 -17.90
C VAL A 414 6.01 23.06 -18.82
N ILE A 415 6.24 23.58 -20.03
CA ILE A 415 5.23 23.62 -21.09
C ILE A 415 5.58 22.53 -22.09
N VAL A 416 4.64 21.65 -22.36
CA VAL A 416 4.86 20.44 -23.16
C VAL A 416 3.71 20.22 -24.14
N ASN A 417 3.98 19.58 -25.26
CA ASN A 417 2.97 19.05 -26.16
C ASN A 417 3.03 17.52 -26.15
N LEU A 418 2.07 16.91 -25.44
CA LEU A 418 1.97 15.47 -25.28
C LEU A 418 0.90 14.92 -26.23
N GLN A 419 1.15 13.75 -26.80
CA GLN A 419 0.16 13.06 -27.64
C GLN A 419 0.06 11.61 -27.20
N TYR A 420 -1.18 11.11 -27.09
CA TYR A 420 -1.45 9.74 -26.66
C TYR A 420 -2.21 8.91 -27.71
N ASN A 421 -2.06 7.60 -27.64
CA ASN A 421 -2.84 6.61 -28.40
C ASN A 421 -4.30 6.63 -27.96
N LYS A 422 -4.53 6.65 -26.65
CA LYS A 422 -5.84 6.79 -26.03
C LYS A 422 -5.74 7.83 -24.92
N VAL A 423 -6.62 8.83 -24.95
CA VAL A 423 -6.74 9.77 -23.83
C VAL A 423 -7.34 9.01 -22.64
N ARG A 424 -6.64 9.00 -21.51
CA ARG A 424 -7.12 8.42 -20.26
C ARG A 424 -7.15 9.51 -19.19
N SER A 425 -6.12 9.59 -18.36
CA SER A 425 -6.03 10.58 -17.29
C SER A 425 -5.43 11.90 -17.75
N ILE A 426 -4.67 11.88 -18.84
CA ILE A 426 -4.01 13.08 -19.39
C ILE A 426 -4.48 13.33 -20.83
N SER A 427 -4.88 14.56 -21.11
CA SER A 427 -5.28 14.97 -22.47
C SER A 427 -4.09 15.16 -23.39
N SER A 428 -4.28 14.88 -24.68
CA SER A 428 -3.34 15.28 -25.73
C SER A 428 -3.38 16.78 -25.98
N GLY A 429 -2.26 17.37 -26.41
CA GLY A 429 -2.12 18.78 -26.74
C GLY A 429 -1.06 19.49 -25.90
N GLU A 430 -0.99 20.80 -26.10
CA GLU A 430 -0.17 21.70 -25.30
C GLU A 430 -0.77 21.84 -23.89
N GLN A 431 0.08 21.70 -22.88
CA GLN A 431 -0.29 21.76 -21.48
C GLN A 431 0.92 22.14 -20.63
N PHE A 432 0.67 22.61 -19.41
CA PHE A 432 1.72 22.89 -18.44
C PHE A 432 1.64 21.93 -17.25
N TRP A 433 2.80 21.65 -16.66
CA TRP A 433 2.94 20.86 -15.44
C TRP A 433 3.99 21.51 -14.54
N ASP A 434 3.77 21.47 -13.24
CA ASP A 434 4.76 21.89 -12.27
C ASP A 434 5.61 20.65 -11.89
N CYS A 435 6.86 20.66 -12.34
CA CYS A 435 7.87 19.62 -12.14
C CYS A 435 8.65 19.88 -10.86
N ARG A 436 8.55 18.98 -9.89
CA ARG A 436 9.36 19.00 -8.67
C ARG A 436 10.66 18.23 -8.89
N MET A 437 11.78 18.92 -8.71
CA MET A 437 13.13 18.39 -8.81
C MET A 437 13.75 18.28 -7.42
N VAL A 438 14.50 17.21 -7.17
CA VAL A 438 15.24 16.97 -5.92
C VAL A 438 16.69 16.63 -6.23
N TYR A 439 17.61 17.12 -5.42
CA TYR A 439 19.01 16.70 -5.44
C TYR A 439 19.17 15.48 -4.55
N GLU A 440 19.42 14.32 -5.14
CA GLU A 440 19.48 13.05 -4.38
C GLU A 440 20.82 12.85 -3.68
N SER A 441 21.92 13.00 -4.41
CA SER A 441 23.27 12.78 -3.89
C SER A 441 24.32 13.29 -4.87
N PRO A 442 25.60 13.45 -4.44
CA PRO A 442 26.70 13.73 -5.36
C PRO A 442 26.89 12.66 -6.45
N GLN A 443 26.43 11.43 -6.22
CA GLN A 443 26.58 10.33 -7.16
C GLN A 443 25.56 10.37 -8.30
N THR A 444 24.34 10.86 -8.04
CA THR A 444 23.20 10.79 -8.98
C THR A 444 22.68 12.18 -9.42
N GLY A 445 23.00 13.22 -8.64
CA GLY A 445 22.63 14.63 -8.87
C GLY A 445 21.14 14.92 -8.79
N TRP A 446 20.70 15.85 -9.63
CA TRP A 446 19.30 16.28 -9.73
C TRP A 446 18.42 15.23 -10.40
N LYS A 447 17.23 15.01 -9.85
CA LYS A 447 16.21 14.08 -10.36
C LYS A 447 14.82 14.68 -10.32
N ILE A 448 13.97 14.20 -11.21
CA ILE A 448 12.54 14.48 -11.19
C ILE A 448 11.90 13.63 -10.09
N GLU A 449 11.26 14.28 -9.13
CA GLU A 449 10.48 13.60 -8.10
C GLU A 449 9.04 13.36 -8.58
N GLY A 450 8.46 14.31 -9.33
CA GLY A 450 7.11 14.17 -9.88
C GLY A 450 6.63 15.42 -10.63
N PHE A 451 5.43 15.31 -11.20
CA PHE A 451 4.72 16.39 -11.87
C PHE A 451 3.35 16.59 -11.21
N GLY A 452 2.95 17.85 -11.01
CA GLY A 452 1.66 18.25 -10.44
C GLY A 452 1.08 19.50 -11.14
N HIS A 453 -0.07 19.96 -10.67
CA HIS A 453 -0.72 21.19 -11.10
C HIS A 453 -0.82 22.20 -9.98
#